data_AF-A0A314YZV5-F1
#
_entry.id   AF-A0A314YZV5-F1
#
_cell.length_a   1.000
_cell.length_b   1.000
_cell.length_c   1.000
_cell.angle_alpha   90.00
_cell.angle_beta   90.00
_cell.angle_gamma   90.00
#
_symmetry.space_group_name_H-M   'P 1'
#
loop_
_entity.id
_entity.type
_entity.pdbx_description
1 polymer ?
#
loop_
_entity_poly.entity_id
_entity_poly.type
_entity_poly.pdbx_seq_one_letter_code
_entity_poly.pdbx_strand_id
1 'polypeptide(L)'
;MSDEQYRANELLPLEDEQIVSKVTSYLSNCIKDFKNATVTDKEIGRFPNSLTHFFPGSYKDMMRGSTSFPNLFMAGDWIITRYGSWSQINAEKLKIWFAAFPSQEKSYVTGLEAANRTVDYLEEGSFAKIIPVEEDEPHIQALRSLNRSFNEITAQFPLSSYFLQ
;
A
#
# COMPACT_ATOMS: atom_id res chain seq x y z
N MET A 1 -15.51 8.63 18.55
CA MET A 1 -14.69 9.01 17.37
C MET A 1 -13.37 8.29 17.54
N SER A 2 -12.98 7.43 16.60
CA SER A 2 -11.67 6.77 16.57
C SER A 2 -10.76 7.53 15.62
N ASP A 3 -9.54 7.86 16.06
CA ASP A 3 -8.53 8.55 15.24
C ASP A 3 -7.30 7.65 15.11
N GLU A 4 -6.86 7.39 13.89
CA GLU A 4 -5.72 6.52 13.58
C GLU A 4 -4.57 7.36 13.01
N GLN A 5 -3.49 7.50 13.79
CA GLN A 5 -2.33 8.29 13.39
C GLN A 5 -1.21 7.44 12.80
N TYR A 6 -0.97 7.62 11.51
CA TYR A 6 0.16 7.05 10.78
C TYR A 6 1.44 7.84 11.09
N ARG A 7 2.55 7.15 11.34
CA ARG A 7 3.84 7.71 11.82
C ARG A 7 3.75 8.33 13.23
N ALA A 8 3.05 7.65 14.13
CA ALA A 8 2.90 8.01 15.54
C ALA A 8 4.19 7.88 16.40
N ASN A 9 5.39 7.93 15.82
CA ASN A 9 6.64 7.77 16.58
C ASN A 9 6.77 8.79 17.71
N GLU A 10 6.23 9.99 17.52
CA GLU A 10 6.19 11.05 18.54
C GLU A 10 5.10 10.85 19.60
N LEU A 11 4.12 9.97 19.35
CA LEU A 11 3.00 9.69 20.24
C LEU A 11 3.18 8.39 21.02
N LEU A 12 3.92 7.42 20.46
CA LEU A 12 4.27 6.17 21.12
C LEU A 12 4.87 6.34 22.53
N PRO A 13 5.80 7.30 22.78
CA PRO A 13 6.40 7.48 24.10
C PRO A 13 5.57 8.36 25.04
N LEU A 14 4.44 8.93 24.58
CA LEU A 14 3.62 9.80 25.40
C LEU A 14 2.69 9.01 26.31
N GLU A 15 2.39 9.59 27.47
CA GLU A 15 1.35 9.08 28.37
C GLU A 15 -0.05 9.30 27.78
N ASP A 16 -1.01 8.48 28.19
CA ASP A 16 -2.37 8.49 27.66
C ASP A 16 -3.04 9.86 27.75
N GLU A 17 -2.87 10.58 28.86
CA GLU A 17 -3.41 11.93 29.07
C GLU A 17 -2.81 12.95 28.08
N GLN A 18 -1.53 12.81 27.78
CA GLN A 18 -0.83 13.68 26.84
C GLN A 18 -1.34 13.44 25.41
N ILE A 19 -1.57 12.16 25.05
CA ILE A 19 -2.17 11.78 23.77
C ILE A 19 -3.57 12.38 23.65
N VAL A 20 -4.43 12.21 24.67
CA VAL A 20 -5.80 12.77 24.68
C VAL A 20 -5.80 14.28 24.51
N SER A 21 -4.92 14.99 25.22
CA SER A 21 -4.81 16.45 25.11
C SER A 21 -4.39 16.88 23.70
N LYS A 22 -3.40 16.19 23.11
CA LYS A 22 -2.88 16.48 21.77
C LYS A 22 -3.93 16.20 20.68
N VAL A 23 -4.63 15.06 20.75
CA VAL A 23 -5.72 14.70 19.83
C VAL A 23 -6.90 15.66 19.97
N THR A 24 -7.30 16.02 21.19
CA THR A 24 -8.39 16.99 21.42
C THR A 24 -8.06 18.36 20.82
N SER A 25 -6.81 18.80 20.93
CA SER A 25 -6.32 20.03 20.29
C SER A 25 -6.42 19.95 18.76
N TYR A 26 -6.01 18.84 18.15
CA TYR A 26 -6.15 18.63 16.70
C TYR A 26 -7.60 18.62 16.24
N LEU A 27 -8.47 17.87 16.93
CA LEU A 27 -9.89 17.81 16.63
C LEU A 27 -10.56 19.18 16.77
N SER A 28 -10.17 19.98 17.77
CA SER A 28 -10.67 21.34 17.98
C SER A 28 -10.29 22.31 16.85
N ASN A 29 -9.15 22.08 16.19
CA ASN A 29 -8.74 22.85 15.01
C ASN A 29 -9.56 22.48 13.77
N CYS A 30 -9.96 21.21 13.64
CA CYS A 30 -10.77 20.73 12.53
C CYS A 30 -12.27 21.07 12.72
N ILE A 31 -12.79 20.93 13.94
CA ILE A 31 -14.19 21.11 14.28
C ILE A 31 -14.29 21.89 15.59
N LYS A 32 -14.82 23.13 15.50
CA LYS A 32 -14.81 24.11 16.60
C LYS A 32 -15.56 23.66 17.85
N ASP A 33 -16.57 22.81 17.71
CA ASP A 33 -17.41 22.33 18.81
C ASP A 33 -16.65 21.43 19.79
N PHE A 34 -15.54 20.82 19.35
CA PHE A 34 -14.69 20.01 20.23
C PHE A 34 -13.88 20.84 21.22
N LYS A 35 -13.77 22.16 21.03
CA LYS A 35 -13.01 23.03 21.94
C LYS A 35 -13.55 23.01 23.38
N ASN A 36 -14.86 22.80 23.53
CA ASN A 36 -15.53 22.75 24.83
C ASN A 36 -16.01 21.33 25.20
N ALA A 37 -15.68 20.33 24.37
CA ALA A 37 -16.08 18.95 24.63
C ALA A 37 -15.26 18.37 25.79
N THR A 38 -15.92 17.61 26.66
CA THR A 38 -15.26 16.87 27.74
C THR A 38 -15.11 15.42 27.33
N VAL A 39 -13.89 14.90 27.41
CA VAL A 39 -13.61 13.48 27.14
C VAL A 39 -14.14 12.66 28.31
N THR A 40 -15.18 11.86 28.07
CA THR A 40 -15.81 10.99 29.07
C THR A 40 -15.17 9.61 29.14
N ASP A 41 -14.58 9.14 28.05
CA ASP A 41 -13.93 7.84 27.94
C ASP A 41 -12.79 7.87 26.91
N LYS A 42 -11.80 6.99 27.09
CA LYS A 42 -10.65 6.87 26.19
C LYS A 42 -10.19 5.41 26.10
N GLU A 43 -9.95 4.96 24.88
CA GLU A 43 -9.27 3.69 24.59
C GLU A 43 -8.06 3.99 23.71
N ILE A 44 -6.87 3.63 24.18
CA ILE A 44 -5.60 3.92 23.48
C ILE A 44 -4.85 2.61 23.25
N GLY A 45 -4.89 2.14 22.00
CA GLY A 45 -4.08 1.02 21.54
C GLY A 45 -2.73 1.49 21.00
N ARG A 46 -1.63 0.93 21.51
CA ARG A 46 -0.28 1.14 20.96
C ARG A 46 0.16 -0.11 20.23
N PHE A 47 0.37 0.00 18.92
CA PHE A 47 0.77 -1.12 18.08
C PHE A 47 2.14 -0.83 17.43
N PRO A 48 3.26 -0.93 18.18
CA PRO A 48 4.58 -0.73 17.60
C PRO A 48 4.82 -1.76 16.49
N ASN A 49 5.40 -1.32 15.37
CA ASN A 49 5.68 -2.15 14.20
C ASN A 49 4.45 -2.83 13.56
N SER A 50 3.24 -2.33 13.82
CA SER A 50 2.01 -2.84 13.19
C SER A 50 1.94 -2.58 11.69
N LEU A 51 2.60 -1.52 11.24
CA LEU A 51 2.72 -1.22 9.82
C LEU A 51 3.92 -1.96 9.26
N THR A 52 3.66 -2.75 8.23
CA THR A 52 4.66 -3.27 7.32
C THR A 52 5.57 -2.13 6.83
N HIS A 53 6.87 -2.41 6.69
CA HIS A 53 7.92 -1.46 6.30
C HIS A 53 7.75 -0.87 4.89
N PHE A 54 6.68 -0.11 4.68
CA PHE A 54 6.42 0.64 3.47
C PHE A 54 7.27 1.91 3.50
N PHE A 55 8.39 1.89 2.78
CA PHE A 55 9.23 3.05 2.53
C PHE A 55 9.37 3.30 1.03
N PRO A 56 9.62 4.55 0.59
CA PRO A 56 9.85 4.85 -0.83
C PRO A 56 10.91 3.92 -1.44
N GLY A 57 10.54 3.16 -2.47
CA GLY A 57 11.43 2.20 -3.14
C GLY A 57 11.36 0.76 -2.63
N SER A 58 10.65 0.49 -1.53
CA SER A 58 10.46 -0.87 -0.97
C SER A 58 9.75 -1.85 -1.92
N TYR A 59 9.02 -1.35 -2.92
CA TYR A 59 8.26 -2.17 -3.86
C TYR A 59 9.11 -3.21 -4.61
N LYS A 60 10.37 -2.90 -4.90
CA LYS A 60 11.30 -3.83 -5.56
C LYS A 60 11.68 -5.02 -4.67
N ASP A 61 11.58 -4.83 -3.35
CA ASP A 61 11.95 -5.79 -2.31
C ASP A 61 10.72 -6.55 -1.78
N MET A 62 9.52 -6.24 -2.31
CA MET A 62 8.28 -6.94 -1.97
C MET A 62 8.21 -8.32 -2.65
N MET A 63 7.44 -9.23 -2.06
CA MET A 63 7.32 -10.60 -2.58
C MET A 63 6.27 -10.70 -3.68
N ARG A 64 6.45 -11.64 -4.61
CA ARG A 64 5.43 -11.99 -5.61
C ARG A 64 4.49 -13.05 -5.04
N GLY A 65 3.29 -13.15 -5.60
CA GLY A 65 2.30 -14.15 -5.16
C GLY A 65 2.68 -15.61 -5.47
N SER A 66 3.67 -15.83 -6.34
CA SER A 66 4.25 -17.13 -6.66
C SER A 66 5.70 -17.21 -6.17
N THR A 67 6.10 -18.37 -5.64
CA THR A 67 7.47 -18.62 -5.17
C THR A 67 8.21 -19.60 -6.09
N SER A 68 9.49 -19.88 -5.80
CA SER A 68 10.24 -20.95 -6.46
C SER A 68 9.74 -22.35 -6.10
N PHE A 69 8.91 -22.47 -5.05
CA PHE A 69 8.30 -23.73 -4.66
C PHE A 69 6.92 -23.85 -5.32
N PRO A 70 6.65 -24.91 -6.09
CA PRO A 70 5.47 -24.99 -6.96
C PRO A 70 4.15 -25.06 -6.18
N ASN A 71 4.18 -25.47 -4.92
CA ASN A 71 3.02 -25.62 -4.04
C ASN A 71 2.96 -24.57 -2.92
N LEU A 72 3.73 -23.47 -3.04
CA LEU A 72 3.73 -22.37 -2.06
C LEU A 72 3.33 -21.06 -2.74
N PHE A 73 2.14 -20.59 -2.39
CA PHE A 73 1.56 -19.34 -2.87
C PHE A 73 1.47 -18.33 -1.73
N MET A 74 1.76 -17.06 -2.04
CA MET A 74 1.84 -15.99 -1.05
C MET A 74 0.66 -15.02 -1.25
N ALA A 75 0.10 -14.54 -0.13
CA ALA A 75 -1.00 -13.58 -0.09
C ALA A 75 -0.73 -12.50 0.98
N GLY A 76 -1.46 -11.39 0.90
CA GLY A 76 -1.41 -10.28 1.85
C GLY A 76 -0.91 -8.97 1.24
N ASP A 77 -0.91 -7.92 2.06
CA ASP A 77 -0.57 -6.55 1.64
C ASP A 77 0.86 -6.38 1.11
N TRP A 78 1.77 -7.28 1.51
CA TRP A 78 3.17 -7.27 1.07
C TRP A 78 3.39 -7.93 -0.30
N ILE A 79 2.31 -8.37 -0.97
CA ILE A 79 2.40 -9.03 -2.27
C ILE A 79 2.33 -8.02 -3.42
N ILE A 80 3.24 -8.18 -4.37
CA ILE A 80 3.26 -7.48 -5.66
C ILE A 80 2.18 -8.09 -6.55
N THR A 81 1.17 -7.30 -6.90
CA THR A 81 0.12 -7.66 -7.86
C THR A 81 0.38 -7.00 -9.21
N ARG A 82 -0.05 -7.64 -10.30
CA ARG A 82 -0.03 -7.06 -11.65
C ARG A 82 -1.21 -6.12 -11.88
N TYR A 83 -2.36 -6.50 -11.34
CA TYR A 83 -3.52 -5.63 -11.22
C TYR A 83 -3.20 -4.67 -10.08
N GLY A 84 -2.98 -3.42 -10.44
CA GLY A 84 -2.88 -2.40 -9.44
C GLY A 84 -4.13 -2.44 -8.58
N SER A 85 -4.01 -2.82 -7.29
CA SER A 85 -5.10 -2.55 -6.35
C SER A 85 -5.46 -1.08 -6.47
N TRP A 86 -6.72 -0.69 -6.22
CA TRP A 86 -7.28 0.66 -6.31
C TRP A 86 -6.27 1.83 -6.14
N SER A 87 -5.34 1.69 -5.20
CA SER A 87 -4.16 2.52 -4.96
C SER A 87 -3.11 2.73 -6.08
N GLN A 88 -3.15 2.02 -7.20
CA GLN A 88 -2.16 2.15 -8.30
C GLN A 88 -2.70 2.89 -9.54
N ILE A 89 -4.02 2.92 -9.76
CA ILE A 89 -4.61 3.52 -10.98
C ILE A 89 -4.56 5.05 -11.01
N ASN A 90 -4.17 5.70 -9.90
CA ASN A 90 -3.93 7.16 -9.86
C ASN A 90 -2.46 7.56 -9.67
N ALA A 91 -1.52 6.64 -9.91
CA ALA A 91 -0.11 6.83 -9.55
C ALA A 91 0.72 7.72 -10.51
N GLU A 92 0.15 8.28 -11.58
CA GLU A 92 0.86 9.28 -12.40
C GLU A 92 0.70 10.73 -11.89
N LYS A 93 -0.27 11.01 -11.01
CA LYS A 93 -0.44 12.35 -10.40
C LYS A 93 -0.03 12.47 -8.94
N LEU A 94 0.08 11.36 -8.20
CA LEU A 94 0.70 11.33 -6.87
C LEU A 94 1.69 10.17 -6.80
N LYS A 95 2.95 10.46 -7.16
CA LYS A 95 4.06 9.54 -6.94
C LYS A 95 4.11 9.13 -5.45
N ILE A 96 3.99 7.83 -5.22
CA ILE A 96 4.59 7.05 -4.11
C ILE A 96 3.75 6.82 -2.83
N TRP A 97 2.74 7.62 -2.48
CA TRP A 97 2.13 7.49 -1.14
C TRP A 97 0.88 6.58 -1.01
N PHE A 98 0.03 6.46 -2.04
CA PHE A 98 -1.20 5.66 -1.91
C PHE A 98 -0.98 4.16 -2.16
N ALA A 99 -0.07 3.79 -3.06
CA ALA A 99 0.21 2.40 -3.44
C ALA A 99 0.81 1.54 -2.31
N ALA A 100 1.22 2.16 -1.21
CA ALA A 100 1.84 1.52 -0.05
C ALA A 100 0.93 1.56 1.19
N PHE A 101 -0.35 1.90 1.02
CA PHE A 101 -1.31 1.87 2.12
C PHE A 101 -1.76 0.41 2.34
N PRO A 102 -1.64 -0.15 3.56
CA PRO A 102 -2.23 -1.45 3.87
C PRO A 102 -3.74 -1.34 3.65
N SER A 103 -4.29 -2.22 2.82
CA SER A 103 -5.70 -2.18 2.47
C SER A 103 -6.30 -3.57 2.63
N GLN A 104 -7.38 -3.63 3.41
CA GLN A 104 -8.12 -4.89 3.61
C GLN A 104 -8.54 -5.50 2.27
N GLU A 105 -8.87 -4.66 1.29
CA GLU A 105 -9.17 -5.06 -0.08
C GLU A 105 -8.00 -5.79 -0.74
N LYS A 106 -6.77 -5.27 -0.64
CA LYS A 106 -5.60 -5.89 -1.26
C LYS A 106 -5.29 -7.24 -0.62
N SER A 107 -5.29 -7.33 0.70
CA SER A 107 -5.13 -8.61 1.40
C SER A 107 -6.21 -9.62 1.01
N TYR A 108 -7.45 -9.18 0.87
CA TYR A 108 -8.55 -10.03 0.43
C TYR A 108 -8.37 -10.54 -1.00
N VAL A 109 -8.11 -9.63 -1.96
CA VAL A 109 -7.92 -9.97 -3.38
C VAL A 109 -6.72 -10.89 -3.58
N THR A 110 -5.59 -10.59 -2.94
CA THR A 110 -4.38 -11.44 -3.03
C THR A 110 -4.61 -12.83 -2.41
N GLY A 111 -5.46 -12.93 -1.38
CA GLY A 111 -5.93 -14.20 -0.85
C GLY A 111 -6.73 -15.01 -1.87
N LEU A 112 -7.68 -14.37 -2.57
CA LEU A 112 -8.44 -15.02 -3.64
C LEU A 112 -7.53 -15.44 -4.81
N GLU A 113 -6.55 -14.61 -5.18
CA GLU A 113 -5.57 -14.97 -6.21
C GLU A 113 -4.73 -16.19 -5.80
N ALA A 114 -4.28 -16.26 -4.55
CA ALA A 114 -3.52 -17.39 -4.04
C ALA A 114 -4.38 -18.67 -3.98
N ALA A 115 -5.66 -18.55 -3.62
CA ALA A 115 -6.61 -19.66 -3.68
C ALA A 115 -6.81 -20.16 -5.12
N ASN A 116 -6.97 -19.25 -6.08
CA ASN A 116 -7.07 -19.62 -7.50
C ASN A 116 -5.83 -20.35 -8.02
N ARG A 117 -4.62 -19.92 -7.61
CA ARG A 117 -3.37 -20.63 -7.94
C ARG A 117 -3.32 -22.02 -7.30
N THR A 118 -3.91 -22.18 -6.12
CA THR A 118 -4.00 -23.49 -5.44
C THR A 118 -4.95 -24.42 -6.17
N VAL A 119 -6.12 -23.94 -6.58
CA VAL A 119 -7.10 -24.68 -7.40
C VAL A 119 -6.48 -25.10 -8.72
N ASP A 120 -5.76 -24.20 -9.38
CA ASP A 120 -5.04 -24.47 -10.63
C ASP A 120 -3.94 -25.54 -10.44
N TYR A 121 -3.21 -25.49 -9.33
CA TYR A 121 -2.14 -26.46 -9.02
C TYR A 121 -2.68 -27.86 -8.65
N LEU A 122 -3.79 -27.93 -7.91
CA LEU A 122 -4.39 -29.20 -7.48
C LEU A 122 -5.36 -29.77 -8.53
N GLU A 123 -5.71 -29.00 -9.55
CA GLU A 123 -6.76 -29.30 -10.54
C GLU A 123 -8.12 -29.62 -9.91
N GLU A 124 -8.35 -29.15 -8.68
CA GLU A 124 -9.54 -29.43 -7.87
C GLU A 124 -10.11 -28.15 -7.26
N GLY A 125 -11.43 -27.99 -7.37
CA GLY A 125 -12.18 -26.85 -6.84
C GLY A 125 -12.70 -25.90 -7.90
N SER A 126 -13.20 -24.74 -7.47
CA SER A 126 -13.76 -23.71 -8.34
C SER A 126 -13.04 -22.39 -8.15
N PHE A 127 -12.71 -21.72 -9.25
CA PHE A 127 -12.08 -20.40 -9.21
C PHE A 127 -12.96 -19.36 -8.52
N ALA A 128 -12.38 -18.65 -7.56
CA ALA A 128 -12.97 -17.47 -6.98
C ALA A 128 -13.03 -16.34 -8.02
N LYS A 129 -14.17 -15.65 -8.06
CA LYS A 129 -14.38 -14.50 -8.93
C LYS A 129 -13.66 -13.28 -8.36
N ILE A 130 -12.68 -12.78 -9.10
CA ILE A 130 -11.99 -11.52 -8.81
C ILE A 130 -12.47 -10.49 -9.85
N ILE A 131 -13.02 -9.38 -9.38
CA ILE A 131 -13.47 -8.30 -10.27
C ILE A 131 -12.23 -7.57 -10.78
N PRO A 132 -12.02 -7.50 -12.10
CA PRO A 132 -10.87 -6.77 -12.64
C PRO A 132 -11.02 -5.29 -12.35
N VAL A 133 -9.89 -4.63 -12.14
CA VAL A 133 -9.87 -3.17 -12.00
C VAL A 133 -10.00 -2.54 -13.38
N GLU A 134 -10.65 -1.38 -13.44
CA GLU A 134 -10.82 -0.63 -14.68
C GLU A 134 -9.46 -0.38 -15.36
N GLU A 135 -9.43 -0.47 -16.69
CA GLU A 135 -8.19 -0.26 -17.42
C GLU A 135 -7.74 1.20 -17.30
N ASP A 136 -6.43 1.43 -17.27
CA ASP A 136 -5.89 2.79 -17.28
C ASP A 136 -6.40 3.54 -18.52
N GLU A 137 -6.66 4.84 -18.39
CA GLU A 137 -7.09 5.67 -19.51
C GLU A 137 -6.10 5.58 -20.69
N PRO A 138 -6.55 5.64 -21.97
CA PRO A 138 -5.69 5.37 -23.13
C PRO A 138 -4.41 6.21 -23.18
N HIS A 139 -4.48 7.45 -22.68
CA HIS A 139 -3.33 8.34 -22.62
C HIS A 139 -2.32 7.95 -21.52
N ILE A 140 -2.79 7.41 -20.39
CA ILE A 140 -1.93 6.87 -19.32
C ILE A 140 -1.23 5.59 -19.81
N GLN A 141 -1.95 4.72 -20.53
CA GLN A 141 -1.34 3.53 -21.13
C GLN A 141 -0.23 3.88 -22.13
N ALA A 142 -0.48 4.88 -22.99
CA ALA A 142 0.51 5.37 -23.96
C ALA A 142 1.74 5.98 -23.28
N LEU A 143 1.56 6.79 -22.23
CA LEU A 143 2.68 7.36 -21.48
C LEU A 143 3.49 6.29 -20.75
N ARG A 144 2.82 5.28 -20.18
CA ARG A 144 3.47 4.17 -19.49
C ARG A 144 4.28 3.29 -20.45
N SER A 145 3.76 3.01 -21.65
CA SER A 145 4.48 2.25 -22.67
C SER A 145 5.71 3.01 -23.18
N LEU A 146 5.57 4.31 -23.45
CA LEU A 146 6.69 5.18 -23.83
C LEU A 146 7.78 5.22 -22.75
N ASN A 147 7.40 5.37 -21.47
CA ASN A 147 8.35 5.39 -20.36
C ASN A 147 9.10 4.05 -20.21
N ARG A 148 8.42 2.91 -20.44
CA ARG A 148 9.09 1.59 -20.45
C ARG A 148 10.07 1.48 -21.60
N SER A 149 9.67 1.83 -22.83
CA SER A 149 10.55 1.78 -23.99
C SER A 149 11.75 2.71 -23.83
N PHE A 150 11.57 3.91 -23.26
CA PHE A 150 12.67 4.81 -22.97
C PHE A 150 13.64 4.21 -21.93
N ASN A 151 13.11 3.65 -20.83
CA ASN A 151 13.94 3.00 -19.82
C ASN A 151 14.72 1.80 -20.40
N GLU A 152 14.10 0.99 -21.25
CA GLU A 152 14.75 -0.14 -21.94
C GLU A 152 15.88 0.33 -22.86
N ILE A 153 15.67 1.41 -23.62
CA ILE A 153 16.71 2.01 -24.47
C ILE A 153 17.86 2.55 -23.61
N THR A 154 17.56 3.27 -22.52
CA THR A 154 18.60 3.79 -21.62
C THR A 154 19.34 2.71 -20.83
N ALA A 155 18.72 1.55 -20.58
CA ALA A 155 19.39 0.41 -19.95
C ALA A 155 20.37 -0.28 -20.91
N GLN A 156 20.09 -0.24 -22.22
CA GLN A 156 20.97 -0.78 -23.27
C GLN A 156 22.14 0.14 -23.61
N PHE A 157 21.98 1.46 -23.41
CA PHE A 157 23.03 2.45 -23.63
C PHE A 157 23.43 3.10 -22.30
N PRO A 158 24.58 2.75 -21.69
CA PRO A 158 25.08 3.40 -20.48
C PRO A 158 25.63 4.79 -20.83
N LEU A 159 24.74 5.73 -21.17
CA LEU A 159 25.12 7.10 -21.53
C LEU A 159 25.71 7.86 -20.33
N SER A 160 25.49 7.38 -19.10
CA SER A 160 26.02 7.99 -17.88
C SER A 160 27.52 7.72 -17.64
N SER A 161 28.13 6.73 -18.30
CA SER A 161 29.57 6.46 -18.15
C SER A 161 30.46 7.26 -19.11
N TYR A 162 29.88 8.01 -20.06
CA TYR A 162 30.64 8.75 -21.08
C TYR A 162 30.80 10.26 -20.79
N PHE A 163 30.01 10.83 -19.87
CA PHE A 163 30.01 12.28 -19.60
C PHE A 163 30.61 12.69 -18.24
N LEU A 164 31.22 11.76 -17.49
CA LEU A 164 31.90 12.02 -16.22
C LEU A 164 33.38 11.61 -16.26
N GLN A 165 34.12 12.08 -17.26
CA GLN A 165 35.57 12.01 -17.29
C GLN A 165 36.18 13.42 -17.29
#